data_AF-A0A846C6V6-F1
#
_entry.id   AF-A0A846C6V6-F1
#
_cell.length_a   1.000
_cell.length_b   1.000
_cell.length_c   1.000
_cell.angle_alpha   90.00
_cell.angle_beta   90.00
_cell.angle_gamma   90.00
#
_symmetry.space_group_name_H-M   'P 1'
#
loop_
_entity.id
_entity.type
_entity.pdbx_description
1 polymer ?
#
loop_
_entity_poly.entity_id
_entity_poly.type
_entity_poly.pdbx_seq_one_letter_code
_entity_poly.pdbx_strand_id
1 'polypeptide(L)'
;MGFALGIAILVLVLGILIDFLATYWGAKQSGASKWGQIGCLVGFGLGFFGLLPALPFGGPLVGMLIGPFLGAVVGEFLYRKDLEFDQRAKTSIKAGIGIVVGTVVGNIIQGVLALTTVIVFLVTTWPPISG
;
A
#
# COMPACT_ATOMS: atom_id res chain seq x y z
N MET A 1 1.09 33.60 3.92
CA MET A 1 0.37 32.49 3.26
C MET A 1 1.27 31.58 2.42
N GLY A 2 2.20 32.12 1.60
CA GLY A 2 3.10 31.29 0.77
C GLY A 2 4.04 30.33 1.53
N PHE A 3 4.53 30.72 2.70
CA PHE A 3 5.45 29.88 3.50
C PHE A 3 4.76 28.61 4.07
N ALA A 4 3.54 28.75 4.57
CA ALA A 4 2.73 27.62 5.03
C ALA A 4 2.35 26.68 3.88
N LEU A 5 2.06 27.24 2.70
CA LEU A 5 1.75 26.47 1.50
C LEU A 5 2.98 25.69 1.00
N GLY A 6 4.17 26.30 1.04
CA GLY A 6 5.43 25.63 0.72
C GLY A 6 5.74 24.46 1.65
N ILE A 7 5.55 24.65 2.96
CA ILE A 7 5.72 23.57 3.94
C ILE A 7 4.68 22.46 3.72
N ALA A 8 3.41 22.81 3.47
CA ALA A 8 2.36 21.83 3.21
C ALA A 8 2.67 20.97 1.98
N ILE A 9 3.13 21.58 0.88
CA ILE A 9 3.54 20.85 -0.32
C ILE A 9 4.75 19.95 -0.02
N LEU A 10 5.74 20.44 0.72
CA LEU A 10 6.93 19.67 1.06
C LEU A 10 6.61 18.46 1.93
N VAL A 11 5.75 18.63 2.94
CA VAL A 11 5.26 17.54 3.79
C VAL A 11 4.43 16.54 2.99
N LEU A 12 3.60 17.01 2.06
CA LEU A 12 2.80 16.15 1.18
C LEU A 12 3.70 15.29 0.28
N VAL A 13 4.72 15.87 -0.34
CA VAL A 13 5.68 15.13 -1.18
C VAL A 13 6.46 14.10 -0.35
N LEU A 14 6.91 14.48 0.85
CA LEU A 14 7.59 13.54 1.76
C LEU A 14 6.66 12.41 2.21
N GLY A 15 5.40 12.70 2.50
CA GLY A 15 4.39 11.70 2.84
C GLY A 15 4.19 10.68 1.73
N ILE A 16 4.04 11.14 0.49
CA ILE A 16 3.92 10.25 -0.69
C ILE A 16 5.15 9.35 -0.83
N LEU A 17 6.36 9.89 -0.63
CA LEU A 17 7.59 9.10 -0.70
C LEU A 17 7.64 8.02 0.38
N ILE A 18 7.23 8.35 1.61
CA ILE A 18 7.19 7.42 2.73
C ILE A 18 6.16 6.31 2.47
N ASP A 19 4.96 6.65 1.99
CA ASP A 19 3.92 5.67 1.65
C ASP A 19 4.37 4.74 0.52
N PHE A 20 5.09 5.27 -0.47
CA PHE A 20 5.66 4.45 -1.55
C PHE A 20 6.72 3.48 -1.02
N LEU A 21 7.58 3.93 -0.10
CA LEU A 21 8.59 3.09 0.54
C LEU A 21 7.95 2.03 1.44
N ALA A 22 6.92 2.40 2.20
CA ALA A 22 6.16 1.49 3.05
C ALA A 22 5.46 0.39 2.23
N THR A 23 4.83 0.77 1.12
CA THR A 23 4.19 -0.18 0.18
C THR A 23 5.22 -1.13 -0.42
N TYR A 24 6.38 -0.61 -0.83
CA TYR A 24 7.47 -1.41 -1.36
C TYR A 24 8.03 -2.40 -0.32
N TRP A 25 8.25 -1.96 0.91
CA TRP A 25 8.72 -2.83 2.00
C TRP A 25 7.66 -3.83 2.45
N GLY A 26 6.39 -3.46 2.51
CA GLY A 26 5.28 -4.38 2.80
C GLY A 26 5.17 -5.50 1.74
N ALA A 27 5.28 -5.15 0.46
CA ALA A 27 5.32 -6.13 -0.62
C ALA A 27 6.54 -7.06 -0.51
N LYS A 28 7.69 -6.54 -0.09
CA LYS A 28 8.91 -7.33 0.15
C LYS A 28 8.76 -8.31 1.31
N GLN A 29 8.06 -7.91 2.38
CA GLN A 29 7.86 -8.73 3.58
C GLN A 29 6.85 -9.88 3.35
N SER A 30 6.00 -9.75 2.33
CA SER A 30 4.95 -10.73 1.97
C SER A 30 5.48 -11.99 1.26
N GLY A 31 6.80 -12.12 1.02
CA GLY A 31 7.40 -13.30 0.39
C GLY A 31 7.19 -13.41 -1.13
N ALA A 32 6.73 -12.34 -1.78
CA ALA A 32 6.48 -12.28 -3.22
C ALA A 32 7.77 -12.31 -4.04
N SER A 33 7.76 -12.97 -5.22
CA SER A 33 8.89 -12.90 -6.15
C SER A 33 9.08 -11.47 -6.68
N LYS A 34 10.28 -11.12 -7.15
CA LYS A 34 10.60 -9.76 -7.64
C LYS A 34 9.62 -9.26 -8.71
N TRP A 35 9.07 -10.14 -9.54
CA TRP A 35 8.09 -9.80 -10.56
C TRP A 35 6.68 -9.63 -10.02
N GLY A 36 6.28 -10.43 -9.02
CA GLY A 36 5.05 -10.21 -8.26
C GLY A 36 5.07 -8.88 -7.49
N GLN A 37 6.23 -8.48 -6.96
CA GLN A 37 6.42 -7.17 -6.30
C GLN A 37 6.29 -6.00 -7.28
N ILE A 38 6.89 -6.09 -8.46
CA ILE A 38 6.77 -5.05 -9.51
C ILE A 38 5.32 -4.98 -10.00
N GLY A 39 4.69 -6.14 -10.22
CA GLY A 39 3.28 -6.22 -10.59
C GLY A 39 2.36 -5.62 -9.52
N CYS A 40 2.62 -5.90 -8.25
CA CYS A 40 1.95 -5.29 -7.10
C CYS A 40 2.10 -3.77 -7.09
N LEU A 41 3.31 -3.25 -7.32
CA LEU A 41 3.59 -1.82 -7.34
C LEU A 41 2.87 -1.09 -8.49
N VAL A 42 2.90 -1.68 -9.69
CA VAL A 42 2.20 -1.17 -10.87
C VAL A 42 0.69 -1.25 -10.68
N GLY A 43 0.19 -2.35 -10.10
CA GLY A 43 -1.21 -2.55 -9.77
C GLY A 43 -1.71 -1.58 -8.69
N PHE A 44 -0.87 -1.25 -7.69
CA PHE A 44 -1.16 -0.21 -6.71
C PHE A 44 -1.23 1.17 -7.37
N GLY A 45 -0.25 1.52 -8.21
CA GLY A 45 -0.24 2.78 -8.96
C GLY A 45 -1.46 2.92 -9.88
N LEU A 46 -1.81 1.86 -10.62
CA LEU A 46 -3.01 1.83 -11.47
C LEU A 46 -4.31 1.82 -10.67
N GLY A 47 -4.36 1.17 -9.52
CA GLY A 47 -5.51 1.23 -8.61
C GLY A 47 -5.68 2.63 -8.02
N PHE A 48 -4.58 3.27 -7.63
CA PHE A 48 -4.56 4.60 -7.04
C PHE A 48 -4.85 5.71 -8.04
N PHE A 49 -4.43 5.61 -9.31
CA PHE A 49 -4.73 6.60 -10.34
C PHE A 49 -5.98 6.28 -11.17
N GLY A 50 -6.28 5.00 -11.39
CA GLY A 50 -7.34 4.54 -12.30
C GLY A 50 -8.68 4.22 -11.63
N LEU A 51 -8.69 3.77 -10.38
CA LEU A 51 -9.92 3.43 -9.63
C LEU A 51 -10.38 4.53 -8.65
N LEU A 52 -9.51 5.49 -8.34
CA LEU A 52 -9.83 6.67 -7.53
C LEU A 52 -10.94 7.57 -8.11
N PRO A 53 -11.12 7.71 -9.45
CA PRO A 53 -12.24 8.48 -10.00
C PRO A 53 -13.60 7.77 -9.97
N ALA A 54 -13.64 6.46 -9.69
CA ALA A 54 -14.77 5.62 -10.09
C ALA A 54 -15.79 5.28 -8.99
N LEU A 55 -15.48 5.40 -7.69
CA LEU A 55 -16.42 5.00 -6.63
C LEU A 55 -16.51 5.98 -5.45
N PRO A 56 -17.66 6.67 -5.27
CA PRO A 56 -17.90 7.60 -4.15
C PRO A 56 -18.05 6.95 -2.77
N PHE A 57 -18.21 5.62 -2.69
CA PHE A 57 -18.34 4.87 -1.44
C PHE A 57 -17.31 3.72 -1.41
N GLY A 58 -16.08 3.99 -0.96
CA GLY A 58 -15.07 2.94 -0.69
C GLY A 58 -14.02 2.67 -1.78
N GLY A 59 -14.00 3.45 -2.87
CA GLY A 59 -13.09 3.29 -4.02
C GLY A 59 -11.59 3.15 -3.70
N PRO A 60 -10.98 3.98 -2.81
CA PRO A 60 -9.54 3.93 -2.55
C PRO A 60 -9.12 2.62 -1.86
N LEU A 61 -9.90 2.15 -0.88
CA LEU A 61 -9.56 0.96 -0.10
C LEU A 61 -9.67 -0.31 -0.93
N VAL A 62 -10.71 -0.41 -1.75
CA VAL A 62 -10.92 -1.57 -2.64
C VAL A 62 -9.90 -1.55 -3.77
N GLY A 63 -9.65 -0.39 -4.38
CA GLY A 63 -8.63 -0.24 -5.43
C GLY A 63 -7.21 -0.49 -4.95
N MET A 64 -6.87 -0.08 -3.71
CA MET A 64 -5.57 -0.36 -3.09
C MET A 64 -5.39 -1.81 -2.65
N LEU A 65 -6.44 -2.62 -2.50
CA LEU A 65 -6.31 -4.05 -2.20
C LEU A 65 -6.37 -4.92 -3.47
N ILE A 66 -7.33 -4.61 -4.35
CA ILE A 66 -7.58 -5.34 -5.59
C ILE A 66 -6.51 -5.04 -6.65
N GLY A 67 -6.04 -3.79 -6.72
CA GLY A 67 -4.98 -3.37 -7.65
C GLY A 67 -3.69 -4.15 -7.46
N PRO A 68 -3.11 -4.19 -6.24
CA PRO A 68 -1.93 -4.99 -5.94
C PRO A 68 -2.15 -6.49 -6.10
N PHE A 69 -3.33 -7.00 -5.74
CA PHE A 69 -3.68 -8.40 -5.94
C PHE A 69 -3.61 -8.78 -7.41
N LEU A 70 -4.34 -8.06 -8.26
CA LEU A 70 -4.38 -8.31 -9.70
C LEU A 70 -3.02 -8.07 -10.33
N GLY A 71 -2.35 -6.97 -9.97
CA GLY A 71 -1.02 -6.65 -10.46
C GLY A 71 0.00 -7.72 -10.11
N ALA A 72 -0.04 -8.25 -8.88
CA ALA A 72 0.82 -9.33 -8.45
C ALA A 72 0.51 -10.66 -9.13
N VAL A 73 -0.77 -11.02 -9.26
CA VAL A 73 -1.19 -12.25 -9.96
C VAL A 73 -0.74 -12.18 -11.41
N VAL A 74 -0.96 -11.06 -12.10
CA VAL A 74 -0.54 -10.86 -13.50
C VAL A 74 0.98 -10.84 -13.62
N GLY A 75 1.69 -10.16 -12.71
CA GLY A 75 3.16 -10.08 -12.71
C GLY A 75 3.83 -11.42 -12.47
N GLU A 76 3.35 -12.18 -11.47
CA GLU A 76 3.84 -13.52 -11.15
C GLU A 76 3.47 -14.52 -12.26
N PHE A 77 2.26 -14.40 -12.83
CA PHE A 77 1.83 -15.20 -13.95
C PHE A 77 2.72 -14.94 -15.16
N LEU A 78 2.98 -13.70 -15.54
CA LEU A 78 3.80 -13.37 -16.71
C LEU A 78 5.26 -13.80 -16.59
N TYR A 79 5.79 -13.87 -15.36
CA TYR A 79 7.17 -14.29 -15.08
C TYR A 79 7.37 -15.81 -15.09
N ARG A 80 6.46 -16.60 -14.53
CA ARG A 80 6.58 -18.08 -14.44
C ARG A 80 6.23 -18.80 -15.75
N LYS A 81 6.80 -18.36 -16.88
CA LYS A 81 6.56 -18.95 -18.22
C LYS A 81 7.03 -20.40 -18.36
N ASP A 82 7.93 -20.86 -17.50
CA ASP A 82 8.52 -22.20 -17.51
C ASP A 82 7.61 -23.32 -16.95
N LEU A 83 6.49 -22.97 -16.31
CA LEU A 83 5.59 -23.96 -15.68
C LEU A 83 4.33 -24.19 -16.53
N GLU A 84 3.80 -25.41 -16.48
CA GLU A 84 2.50 -25.76 -17.08
C GLU A 84 1.40 -24.79 -16.65
N PHE A 85 0.49 -24.47 -17.56
CA PHE A 85 -0.55 -23.44 -17.39
C PHE A 85 -1.34 -23.59 -16.07
N ASP A 86 -1.64 -24.83 -15.68
CA ASP A 86 -2.39 -25.15 -14.46
C ASP A 86 -1.60 -24.85 -13.17
N GLN A 87 -0.31 -25.21 -13.13
CA GLN A 87 0.58 -24.90 -11.99
C GLN A 87 0.91 -23.41 -11.90
N ARG A 88 1.00 -22.76 -13.06
CA ARG A 88 1.29 -21.33 -13.18
C ARG A 88 0.16 -20.48 -12.62
N ALA A 89 -1.09 -20.82 -12.94
CA ALA A 89 -2.27 -20.16 -12.38
C ALA A 89 -2.37 -20.35 -10.86
N LYS A 90 -2.24 -21.59 -10.37
CA LYS A 90 -2.30 -21.89 -8.93
C LYS A 90 -1.23 -21.16 -8.13
N THR A 91 0.00 -21.11 -8.63
CA THR A 91 1.08 -20.42 -7.91
C THR A 91 0.91 -18.90 -7.93
N SER A 92 0.46 -18.34 -9.04
CA SER A 92 0.25 -16.88 -9.16
C SER A 92 -0.88 -16.40 -8.27
N ILE A 93 -1.97 -17.17 -8.16
CA ILE A 93 -3.06 -16.90 -7.21
C ILE A 93 -2.56 -17.00 -5.77
N LYS A 94 -1.78 -18.04 -5.42
CA LYS A 94 -1.22 -18.20 -4.08
C LYS A 94 -0.28 -17.03 -3.71
N ALA A 95 0.53 -16.57 -4.65
CA ALA A 95 1.38 -15.39 -4.48
C ALA A 95 0.55 -14.11 -4.30
N GLY A 96 -0.48 -13.91 -5.13
CA GLY A 96 -1.42 -12.80 -5.00
C GLY A 96 -2.11 -12.77 -3.63
N ILE A 97 -2.61 -13.91 -3.17
CA ILE A 97 -3.22 -14.04 -1.83
C ILE A 97 -2.19 -13.71 -0.74
N GLY A 98 -0.94 -14.20 -0.86
CA GLY A 98 0.13 -13.88 0.07
C GLY A 98 0.41 -12.37 0.17
N ILE A 99 0.41 -11.67 -0.96
CA ILE A 99 0.60 -10.22 -1.01
C ILE A 99 -0.59 -9.48 -0.41
N VAL A 100 -1.82 -9.90 -0.69
CA VAL A 100 -3.01 -9.30 -0.08
C VAL A 100 -2.98 -9.47 1.43
N VAL A 101 -2.73 -10.69 1.91
CA VAL A 101 -2.65 -10.98 3.35
C VAL A 101 -1.53 -10.17 3.99
N GLY A 102 -0.35 -10.12 3.39
CA GLY A 102 0.76 -9.31 3.89
C GLY A 102 0.47 -7.81 3.88
N THR A 103 -0.24 -7.31 2.86
CA THR A 103 -0.68 -5.90 2.79
C THR A 103 -1.71 -5.58 3.86
N VAL A 104 -2.69 -6.47 4.10
CA VAL A 104 -3.69 -6.30 5.16
C VAL A 104 -3.03 -6.29 6.54
N VAL A 105 -2.12 -7.23 6.80
CA VAL A 105 -1.36 -7.28 8.06
C VAL A 105 -0.50 -6.03 8.23
N GLY A 106 0.20 -5.59 7.16
CA GLY A 106 0.98 -4.36 7.15
C GLY A 106 0.12 -3.13 7.47
N ASN A 107 -1.05 -3.01 6.85
CA ASN A 107 -2.00 -1.93 7.11
C ASN A 107 -2.51 -1.93 8.56
N ILE A 108 -2.74 -3.10 9.16
CA ILE A 108 -3.12 -3.19 10.58
C ILE A 108 -1.98 -2.66 11.47
N ILE A 109 -0.74 -3.09 11.23
CA ILE A 109 0.43 -2.61 11.99
C ILE A 109 0.60 -1.10 11.82
N GLN A 110 0.49 -0.60 10.59
CA GLN A 110 0.59 0.83 10.29
C GLN A 110 -0.53 1.62 10.96
N GLY A 111 -1.75 1.07 11.02
CA GLY A 111 -2.87 1.63 11.77
C GLY A 111 -2.61 1.71 13.28
N VAL A 112 -2.02 0.67 13.87
CA VAL A 112 -1.64 0.66 15.30
C VAL A 112 -0.54 1.69 15.58
N LEU A 113 0.46 1.81 14.70
CA LEU A 113 1.52 2.81 14.82
C LEU A 113 0.95 4.23 14.71
N ALA A 114 0.09 4.48 13.72
CA ALA A 114 -0.58 5.75 13.54
C ALA A 114 -1.42 6.14 14.76
N LEU A 115 -2.21 5.20 15.30
CA LEU A 115 -2.97 5.41 16.54
C LEU A 115 -2.06 5.76 17.72
N THR A 116 -0.94 5.05 17.85
CA THR A 116 0.05 5.32 18.90
C THR A 116 0.63 6.73 18.76
N THR A 117 1.01 7.14 17.55
CA THR A 117 1.49 8.50 17.27
C THR A 117 0.44 9.55 17.59
N VAL A 118 -0.83 9.32 17.24
CA VAL A 118 -1.93 10.24 17.57
C VAL A 118 -2.10 10.37 19.09
N ILE A 119 -2.08 9.25 19.83
CA ILE A 119 -2.18 9.27 21.30
C ILE A 119 -1.00 10.03 21.91
N VAL A 120 0.23 9.75 21.49
CA VAL A 120 1.44 10.45 21.96
C VAL A 120 1.35 11.93 21.64
N PHE A 121 0.93 12.29 20.43
CA PHE A 121 0.74 13.67 20.03
C PHE A 121 -0.31 14.38 20.88
N LEU A 122 -1.46 13.74 21.14
CA LEU A 122 -2.51 14.30 22.00
C LEU A 122 -2.02 14.49 23.44
N VAL A 123 -1.30 13.53 24.01
CA VAL A 123 -0.76 13.62 25.38
C VAL A 123 0.33 14.70 25.48
N THR A 124 1.18 14.85 24.47
CA THR A 124 2.29 15.80 24.48
C THR A 124 1.90 17.21 24.04
N THR A 125 0.87 17.35 23.20
CA THR A 125 0.41 18.63 22.64
C THR A 125 -0.83 19.17 23.33
N TRP A 126 -1.48 18.40 24.23
CA TRP A 126 -2.49 18.99 25.11
C TRP A 126 -1.81 20.12 25.90
N PRO A 127 -2.27 21.38 25.75
CA PRO A 127 -1.79 22.43 26.62
C PRO A 127 -2.15 22.00 28.04
N PRO A 128 -1.21 22.02 29.01
CA PRO A 128 -1.63 21.98 30.40
C PRO A 128 -2.54 23.20 30.58
N ILE A 129 -3.82 22.96 30.84
CA ILE A 129 -4.79 24.00 31.20
C ILE A 129 -4.50 24.47 32.65
N SER A 130 -3.22 24.56 33.02
CA SER A 130 -2.76 25.10 34.29
C SER A 130 -2.40 26.57 34.05
N GLY A 131 -3.34 27.44 34.43
CA GLY A 131 -2.95 28.73 34.99
C GLY A 131 -2.20 28.57 36.31
#